data_AF-A0A078MNI7-F1
#
_entry.id   AF-A0A078MNI7-F1
#
_cell.length_a   1.000
_cell.length_b   1.000
_cell.length_c   1.000
_cell.angle_alpha   90.00
_cell.angle_beta   90.00
_cell.angle_gamma   90.00
#
_symmetry.space_group_name_H-M   'P 1'
#
loop_
_entity.id
_entity.type
_entity.pdbx_description
1 polymer ?
#
loop_
_entity_poly.entity_id
_entity_poly.type
_entity_poly.pdbx_seq_one_letter_code
_entity_poly.pdbx_strand_id
1 'polypeptide(L)'
;MSAGETGRTQQPLLTEAVMFFSDQGISREMLFPEFEALLDGLVAAPECADETIEAVFLQINHRLHVRAAVFFTLDFDMDGYVNRLWNMPLRQLAEKAGRGPDMGGGPIRLACLGFCTASAYLPGMWKPGQRGGKADLSLIKQAVTRNALGILGEDEEARAVLESDKLQMAAEDAWYGGNPVPVGEAAATVADPTAELDALKAAHAGEVAEYLGQIMELNSRLSVQEQIHRQQLAALREEHAEQLAVGQGELLDIKQELAEQQRLNALMRRELSRLQNRTAADTG
;
A
#
# COMPACT_ATOMS: atom_id res chain seq x y z
N MET A 1 -22.23 36.35 -11.87
CA MET A 1 -21.36 36.49 -10.69
C MET A 1 -21.16 35.08 -10.15
N SER A 2 -19.91 34.61 -10.26
CA SER A 2 -19.52 33.21 -10.09
C SER A 2 -19.34 32.86 -8.61
N ALA A 3 -19.97 31.79 -8.14
CA ALA A 3 -19.65 31.14 -6.87
C ALA A 3 -19.19 29.71 -7.21
N GLY A 4 -17.88 29.56 -7.40
CA GLY A 4 -17.24 28.26 -7.42
C GLY A 4 -16.77 27.95 -6.00
N GLU A 5 -17.54 27.15 -5.26
CA GLU A 5 -17.05 26.49 -4.05
C GLU A 5 -16.11 25.37 -4.47
N THR A 6 -14.81 25.66 -4.43
CA THR A 6 -13.75 24.66 -4.53
C THR A 6 -13.80 23.79 -3.29
N GLY A 7 -14.17 22.52 -3.49
CA GLY A 7 -14.06 21.48 -2.47
C GLY A 7 -12.65 21.46 -1.88
N ARG A 8 -12.55 21.69 -0.57
CA ARG A 8 -11.36 21.36 0.20
C ARG A 8 -11.23 19.85 0.19
N THR A 9 -10.46 19.32 -0.77
CA THR A 9 -9.97 17.94 -0.70
C THR A 9 -9.17 17.82 0.60
N GLN A 10 -9.77 17.19 1.62
CA GLN A 10 -9.05 16.78 2.82
C GLN A 10 -7.84 15.98 2.37
N GLN A 11 -6.65 16.53 2.58
CA GLN A 11 -5.42 15.79 2.37
C GLN A 11 -5.47 14.62 3.37
N PRO A 12 -5.39 13.37 2.92
CA PRO A 12 -5.36 12.25 3.83
C PRO A 12 -4.16 12.47 4.77
N LEU A 13 -4.39 12.35 6.08
CA LEU A 13 -3.32 12.33 7.06
C LEU A 13 -2.47 11.10 6.76
N LEU A 14 -1.28 11.33 6.19
CA LEU A 14 -0.32 10.28 5.90
C LEU A 14 0.78 10.34 6.94
N THR A 15 1.01 9.22 7.62
CA THR A 15 2.15 9.04 8.50
C THR A 15 3.38 8.73 7.66
N GLU A 16 4.46 9.44 7.93
CA GLU A 16 5.73 9.28 7.23
C GLU A 16 6.69 8.45 8.07
N ALA A 17 7.26 7.41 7.46
CA ALA A 17 8.15 6.48 8.12
C ALA A 17 9.32 6.08 7.23
N VAL A 18 10.41 5.64 7.85
CA VAL A 18 11.58 5.09 7.18
C VAL A 18 11.87 3.70 7.73
N MET A 19 12.13 2.75 6.84
CA MET A 19 12.53 1.40 7.21
C MET A 19 13.89 1.07 6.62
N PHE A 20 14.76 0.44 7.41
CA PHE A 20 16.08 -0.03 6.99
C PHE A 20 16.04 -1.52 6.68
N PHE A 21 16.68 -1.90 5.58
CA PHE A 21 16.82 -3.27 5.12
C PHE A 21 18.17 -3.84 5.49
N SER A 22 18.16 -5.15 5.72
CA SER A 22 19.31 -6.03 5.91
C SER A 22 19.12 -7.28 5.04
N ASP A 23 20.10 -8.17 5.02
CA ASP A 23 20.04 -9.43 4.26
C ASP A 23 18.88 -10.35 4.67
N GLN A 24 18.47 -10.27 5.95
CA GLN A 24 17.40 -11.11 6.53
C GLN A 24 16.02 -10.44 6.47
N GLY A 25 15.92 -9.19 6.01
CA GLY A 25 14.67 -8.42 5.95
C GLY A 25 14.79 -7.04 6.58
N ILE A 26 13.70 -6.51 7.15
CA ILE A 26 13.68 -5.18 7.75
C ILE A 26 14.33 -5.25 9.14
N SER A 27 15.42 -4.53 9.35
CA SER A 27 16.17 -4.49 10.60
C SER A 27 15.62 -3.44 11.57
N ARG A 28 15.21 -2.28 11.04
CA ARG A 28 14.76 -1.15 11.84
C ARG A 28 13.61 -0.40 11.15
N GLU A 29 12.69 0.09 11.95
CA GLU A 29 11.56 0.92 11.54
C GLU A 29 11.59 2.18 12.42
N MET A 30 11.47 3.37 11.84
CA MET A 30 11.43 4.63 12.57
C MET A 30 10.50 5.64 11.90
N LEU A 31 9.99 6.61 12.66
CA LEU A 31 9.20 7.70 12.10
C LEU A 31 10.10 8.70 11.37
N PHE A 32 9.54 9.44 10.43
CA PHE A 32 10.32 10.41 9.66
C PHE A 32 11.03 11.49 10.52
N PRO A 33 10.43 12.05 11.59
CA PRO A 33 11.14 12.98 12.47
C PRO A 33 12.33 12.34 13.22
N GLU A 34 12.24 11.04 13.54
CA GLU A 34 13.36 10.30 14.15
C GLU A 34 14.50 10.12 13.15
N PHE A 35 14.14 9.87 11.89
CA PHE A 35 15.10 9.80 10.80
C PHE A 35 15.75 11.17 10.52
N GLU A 36 15.01 12.28 10.56
CA GLU A 36 15.58 13.63 10.45
C GLU A 36 16.60 13.91 11.56
N ALA A 37 16.32 13.51 12.80
CA ALA A 37 17.28 13.65 13.89
C ALA A 37 18.57 12.83 13.67
N LEU A 38 18.45 11.66 13.02
CA LEU A 38 19.59 10.84 12.62
C LEU A 38 20.40 11.50 11.49
N LEU A 39 19.75 12.15 10.52
CA LEU A 39 20.41 12.93 9.47
C LEU A 39 21.13 14.17 10.01
N ASP A 40 20.55 14.84 11.01
CA ASP A 40 21.15 16.00 11.67
C ASP A 40 22.35 15.61 12.56
N GLY A 41 22.60 14.32 12.74
CA GLY A 41 23.69 13.79 13.56
C GLY A 41 23.44 13.96 15.06
N LEU A 42 22.18 14.15 15.48
CA LEU A 42 21.80 14.18 16.90
C LEU A 42 21.85 12.77 17.52
N VAL A 43 21.68 11.73 16.69
CA VAL A 43 21.69 10.32 17.10
C VAL A 43 22.65 9.54 16.21
N ALA A 44 23.62 8.86 16.81
CA ALA A 44 24.49 7.92 16.11
C ALA A 44 23.83 6.54 15.99
N ALA A 45 24.09 5.85 14.88
CA ALA A 45 23.69 4.47 14.64
C ALA A 45 24.95 3.58 14.52
N PRO A 46 25.59 3.23 15.65
CA PRO A 46 26.83 2.45 15.63
C PRO A 46 26.65 1.03 15.06
N GLU A 47 25.43 0.50 15.10
CA GLU A 47 25.05 -0.78 14.48
C GLU A 47 25.20 -0.78 12.95
N CYS A 48 25.26 0.41 12.36
CA CYS A 48 25.31 0.66 10.93
C CYS A 48 26.65 1.26 10.50
N ALA A 49 27.64 1.31 11.40
CA ALA A 49 28.91 1.99 11.15
C ALA A 49 29.70 1.34 10.01
N ASP A 50 30.26 2.16 9.12
CA ASP A 50 31.02 1.74 7.94
C ASP A 50 30.23 0.87 6.94
N GLU A 51 28.89 1.01 6.93
CA GLU A 51 28.00 0.27 6.03
C GLU A 51 27.12 1.20 5.18
N THR A 52 26.87 0.78 3.93
CA THR A 52 25.83 1.37 3.07
C THR A 52 24.52 0.60 3.29
N ILE A 53 23.53 1.27 3.85
CA ILE A 53 22.23 0.67 4.17
C ILE A 53 21.21 1.04 3.11
N GLU A 54 20.45 0.03 2.69
CA GLU A 54 19.28 0.21 1.85
C GLU A 54 18.06 0.57 2.72
N ALA A 55 17.49 1.74 2.46
CA ALA A 55 16.34 2.27 3.19
C ALA A 55 15.15 2.49 2.25
N VAL A 56 13.95 2.54 2.83
CA VAL A 56 12.73 2.93 2.14
C VAL A 56 11.99 3.98 2.95
N PHE A 57 11.59 5.06 2.27
CA PHE A 57 10.69 6.06 2.81
C PHE A 57 9.26 5.72 2.40
N LEU A 58 8.34 5.75 3.36
CA LEU A 58 6.96 5.31 3.19
C LEU A 58 6.00 6.40 3.63
N GLN A 59 4.93 6.58 2.87
CA GLN A 59 3.74 7.31 3.29
C GLN A 59 2.63 6.31 3.56
N ILE A 60 2.19 6.22 4.80
CA ILE A 60 1.24 5.22 5.28
C ILE A 60 -0.05 5.93 5.67
N ASN A 61 -1.17 5.43 5.18
CA ASN A 61 -2.49 5.92 5.57
C ASN A 61 -2.91 5.32 6.92
N HIS A 62 -3.87 5.96 7.61
CA HIS A 62 -4.44 5.48 8.88
C HIS A 62 -4.90 4.00 8.86
N ARG A 63 -5.31 3.47 7.69
CA ARG A 63 -5.66 2.03 7.52
C ARG A 63 -4.47 1.09 7.38
N LEU A 64 -3.26 1.52 7.72
CA LEU A 64 -2.02 0.75 7.53
C LEU A 64 -1.81 0.34 6.06
N HIS A 65 -2.19 1.22 5.14
CA HIS A 65 -1.98 1.03 3.71
C HIS A 65 -0.89 1.99 3.22
N VAL A 66 0.11 1.42 2.55
CA VAL A 66 1.18 2.20 1.91
C VAL A 66 0.61 2.94 0.71
N ARG A 67 0.81 4.26 0.67
CA ARG A 67 0.40 5.15 -0.42
C ARG A 67 1.56 5.52 -1.33
N ALA A 68 2.75 5.70 -0.77
CA ALA A 68 3.96 5.98 -1.53
C ALA A 68 5.17 5.27 -0.92
N ALA A 69 6.12 4.88 -1.76
CA ALA A 69 7.38 4.27 -1.37
C ALA A 69 8.55 4.81 -2.22
N VAL A 70 9.60 5.27 -1.56
CA VAL A 70 10.84 5.75 -2.20
C VAL A 70 12.01 4.93 -1.70
N PHE A 71 12.70 4.25 -2.62
CA PHE A 71 13.80 3.34 -2.33
C PHE A 71 15.14 4.07 -2.50
N PHE A 72 15.92 4.18 -1.43
CA PHE A 72 17.17 4.94 -1.40
C PHE A 72 18.24 4.28 -0.54
N THR A 73 19.50 4.62 -0.77
CA THR A 73 20.64 4.14 0.02
C THR A 73 21.19 5.25 0.91
N LEU A 74 21.73 4.87 2.06
CA LEU A 74 22.36 5.74 3.04
C LEU A 74 23.73 5.20 3.38
N ASP A 75 24.74 6.06 3.32
CA ASP A 75 26.09 5.72 3.72
C ASP A 75 26.35 6.24 5.13
N PHE A 76 26.83 5.35 5.99
CA PHE A 76 27.24 5.67 7.36
C PHE A 76 28.77 5.72 7.47
N ASP A 77 29.27 6.72 8.18
CA ASP A 77 30.69 6.87 8.50
C ASP A 77 31.11 5.84 9.58
N MET A 78 32.43 5.76 9.85
CA MET A 78 33.00 4.86 10.88
C MET A 78 32.44 5.10 12.30
N ASP A 79 31.98 6.31 12.57
CA ASP A 79 31.39 6.69 13.86
C ASP A 79 29.86 6.43 13.91
N GLY A 80 29.27 5.88 12.86
CA GLY A 80 27.84 5.59 12.77
C GLY A 80 26.96 6.81 12.48
N TYR A 81 27.52 7.90 11.96
CA TYR A 81 26.77 9.06 11.49
C TYR A 81 26.47 8.95 10.00
N VAL A 82 25.34 9.48 9.55
CA VAL A 82 25.04 9.56 8.12
C VAL A 82 25.92 10.61 7.46
N ASN A 83 26.36 10.31 6.23
CA ASN A 83 27.09 11.25 5.40
C ASN A 83 26.32 12.58 5.22
N ARG A 84 26.94 13.69 5.65
CA ARG A 84 26.36 15.05 5.58
C ARG A 84 26.07 15.56 4.17
N LEU A 85 26.67 14.94 3.15
CA LEU A 85 26.43 15.27 1.75
C LEU A 85 25.10 14.70 1.24
N TRP A 86 24.46 13.81 2.01
CA TRP A 86 23.17 13.24 1.66
C TRP A 86 22.06 14.28 1.77
N ASN A 87 21.36 14.55 0.66
CA ASN A 87 20.37 15.63 0.58
C ASN A 87 19.18 15.29 -0.35
N MET A 88 18.67 14.07 -0.27
CA MET A 88 17.60 13.62 -1.16
C MET A 88 16.22 14.12 -0.70
N PRO A 89 15.42 14.78 -1.57
CA PRO A 89 14.10 15.31 -1.19
C PRO A 89 13.02 14.21 -1.23
N LEU A 90 13.01 13.34 -0.21
CA LEU A 90 12.17 12.13 -0.15
C LEU A 90 10.66 12.42 -0.34
N ARG A 91 10.14 13.46 0.33
CA ARG A 91 8.72 13.87 0.21
C ARG A 91 8.34 14.26 -1.22
N GLN A 92 9.18 15.05 -1.89
CA GLN A 92 8.92 15.49 -3.27
C GLN A 92 9.03 14.34 -4.26
N LEU A 93 9.97 13.41 -4.02
CA LEU A 93 10.09 12.20 -4.83
C LEU A 93 8.86 11.31 -4.68
N ALA A 94 8.35 11.14 -3.46
CA ALA A 94 7.12 10.39 -3.20
C ALA A 94 5.88 11.00 -3.88
N GLU A 95 5.80 12.33 -3.95
CA GLU A 95 4.70 13.04 -4.59
C GLU A 95 4.74 12.92 -6.13
N LYS A 96 5.94 13.06 -6.72
CA LYS A 96 6.17 13.00 -8.18
C LYS A 96 6.34 11.58 -8.72
N ALA A 97 6.36 10.58 -7.84
CA ALA A 97 6.52 9.19 -8.20
C ALA A 97 5.38 8.66 -9.10
N GLY A 98 5.75 7.78 -10.03
CA GLY A 98 4.80 7.11 -10.91
C GLY A 98 3.92 6.10 -10.19
N ARG A 99 2.89 5.58 -10.86
CA ARG A 99 2.07 4.49 -10.34
C ARG A 99 2.86 3.18 -10.34
N GLY A 100 2.98 2.57 -9.18
CA GLY A 100 3.59 1.28 -8.94
C GLY A 100 2.57 0.18 -8.67
N PRO A 101 3.03 -1.00 -8.20
CA PRO A 101 2.18 -2.15 -7.92
C PRO A 101 1.22 -1.88 -6.74
N ASP A 102 0.12 -2.64 -6.70
CA ASP A 102 -0.83 -2.59 -5.58
C ASP A 102 -0.31 -3.44 -4.40
N MET A 103 -0.30 -2.85 -3.21
CA MET A 103 0.08 -3.51 -1.95
C MET A 103 -1.13 -3.94 -1.09
N GLY A 104 -2.35 -3.86 -1.61
CA GLY A 104 -3.60 -4.21 -0.93
C GLY A 104 -4.47 -3.01 -0.55
N GLY A 105 -4.14 -1.81 -1.03
CA GLY A 105 -4.89 -0.57 -0.80
C GLY A 105 -5.03 0.29 -2.06
N GLY A 106 -4.76 -0.29 -3.23
CA GLY A 106 -4.64 0.37 -4.52
C GLY A 106 -3.18 0.56 -4.97
N PRO A 107 -2.97 0.96 -6.23
CA PRO A 107 -1.63 1.19 -6.79
C PRO A 107 -0.91 2.27 -5.98
N ILE A 108 0.27 1.93 -5.45
CA ILE A 108 1.10 2.86 -4.67
C ILE A 108 1.85 3.80 -5.61
N ARG A 109 2.29 4.96 -5.12
CA ARG A 109 3.31 5.76 -5.81
C ARG A 109 4.69 5.15 -5.53
N LEU A 110 5.44 4.81 -6.57
CA LEU A 110 6.73 4.14 -6.42
C LEU A 110 7.84 4.94 -7.09
N ALA A 111 8.90 5.22 -6.33
CA ALA A 111 10.17 5.72 -6.86
C ALA A 111 11.30 4.76 -6.46
N CYS A 112 11.94 4.14 -7.44
CA CYS A 112 13.07 3.24 -7.24
C CYS A 112 14.05 3.34 -8.42
N LEU A 113 15.18 2.63 -8.33
CA LEU A 113 16.13 2.54 -9.43
C LEU A 113 15.44 1.90 -10.66
N GLY A 114 15.25 2.70 -11.71
CA GLY A 114 14.50 2.34 -12.92
C GLY A 114 13.05 2.83 -12.99
N PHE A 115 12.53 3.43 -11.93
CA PHE A 115 11.16 3.98 -11.85
C PHE A 115 11.13 5.38 -11.22
N CYS A 116 12.15 6.20 -11.50
CA CYS A 116 12.26 7.59 -11.03
C CYS A 116 12.31 8.55 -12.23
N THR A 117 11.58 9.67 -12.13
CA THR A 117 11.55 10.72 -13.17
C THR A 117 12.73 11.68 -13.06
N ALA A 118 13.36 11.78 -11.88
CA ALA A 118 14.47 12.67 -11.60
C ALA A 118 15.81 11.93 -11.67
N SER A 119 16.53 12.10 -12.79
CA SER A 119 17.82 11.42 -13.05
C SER A 119 18.91 11.76 -12.02
N ALA A 120 18.87 12.96 -11.40
CA ALA A 120 19.89 13.44 -10.46
C ALA A 120 20.08 12.54 -9.22
N TYR A 121 19.02 11.84 -8.80
CA TYR A 121 19.02 11.06 -7.55
C TYR A 121 19.25 9.57 -7.76
N LEU A 122 19.33 9.10 -9.02
CA LEU A 122 19.48 7.68 -9.35
C LEU A 122 20.65 6.96 -8.67
N PRO A 123 21.84 7.58 -8.47
CA PRO A 123 22.97 6.88 -7.84
C PRO A 123 22.71 6.48 -6.38
N GLY A 124 21.84 7.21 -5.67
CA GLY A 124 21.45 6.91 -4.29
C GLY A 124 20.15 6.12 -4.19
N MET A 125 19.69 5.50 -5.28
CA MET A 125 18.47 4.69 -5.31
C MET A 125 18.80 3.23 -5.57
N TRP A 126 18.01 2.34 -4.98
CA TRP A 126 18.09 0.91 -5.23
C TRP A 126 16.77 0.37 -5.79
N LYS A 127 16.81 -0.85 -6.34
CA LYS A 127 15.64 -1.51 -6.94
C LYS A 127 15.14 -2.62 -6.01
N PRO A 128 13.86 -2.58 -5.57
CA PRO A 128 13.29 -3.67 -4.79
C PRO A 128 13.23 -4.95 -5.60
N GLY A 129 13.56 -6.07 -4.95
CA GLY A 129 13.60 -7.40 -5.55
C GLY A 129 13.04 -8.46 -4.61
N GLN A 130 13.82 -9.53 -4.42
CA GLN A 130 13.50 -10.61 -3.50
C GLN A 130 14.68 -10.78 -2.53
N ARG A 131 14.41 -10.81 -1.23
CA ARG A 131 15.38 -11.11 -0.17
C ARG A 131 14.89 -12.30 0.62
N GLY A 132 15.75 -13.31 0.79
CA GLY A 132 15.40 -14.55 1.51
C GLY A 132 14.15 -15.26 0.98
N GLY A 133 13.87 -15.18 -0.33
CA GLY A 133 12.69 -15.79 -0.96
C GLY A 133 11.36 -15.05 -0.75
N LYS A 134 11.38 -13.85 -0.15
CA LYS A 134 10.22 -12.97 -0.01
C LYS A 134 10.44 -11.68 -0.80
N ALA A 135 9.36 -11.15 -1.37
CA ALA A 135 9.39 -9.86 -2.06
C ALA A 135 9.62 -8.72 -1.05
N ASP A 136 10.48 -7.77 -1.37
CA ASP A 136 10.74 -6.62 -0.49
C ASP A 136 9.46 -5.83 -0.20
N LEU A 137 8.60 -5.67 -1.21
CA LEU A 137 7.27 -5.05 -1.04
C LEU A 137 6.37 -5.86 -0.10
N SER A 138 6.47 -7.19 -0.10
CA SER A 138 5.71 -8.03 0.85
C SER A 138 6.23 -7.87 2.27
N LEU A 139 7.55 -7.73 2.46
CA LEU A 139 8.15 -7.45 3.76
C LEU A 139 7.69 -6.10 4.31
N ILE A 140 7.65 -5.06 3.47
CA ILE A 140 7.11 -3.75 3.84
C ILE A 140 5.65 -3.87 4.25
N LYS A 141 4.82 -4.56 3.45
CA LYS A 141 3.41 -4.78 3.79
C LYS A 141 3.26 -5.47 5.15
N GLN A 142 4.07 -6.49 5.42
CA GLN A 142 4.07 -7.21 6.69
C GLN A 142 4.51 -6.29 7.85
N ALA A 143 5.53 -5.45 7.66
CA ALA A 143 5.97 -4.49 8.66
C ALA A 143 4.88 -3.46 9.00
N VAL A 144 4.29 -2.86 7.98
CA VAL A 144 3.22 -1.86 8.16
C VAL A 144 1.98 -2.48 8.83
N THR A 145 1.64 -3.73 8.50
CA THR A 145 0.51 -4.44 9.15
C THR A 145 0.81 -4.88 10.58
N ARG A 146 2.08 -5.14 10.95
CA ARG A 146 2.49 -5.35 12.35
C ARG A 146 2.37 -4.06 13.18
N ASN A 147 2.43 -2.90 12.53
CA ASN A 147 2.29 -1.59 13.14
C ASN A 147 3.24 -1.35 14.34
N ALA A 148 4.52 -1.70 14.19
CA ALA A 148 5.52 -1.46 15.24
C ALA A 148 5.70 0.04 15.56
N LEU A 149 5.40 0.91 14.59
CA LEU A 149 5.46 2.36 14.71
C LEU A 149 4.27 2.97 15.47
N GLY A 150 3.28 2.16 15.87
CA GLY A 150 2.12 2.64 16.62
C GLY A 150 1.26 3.65 15.86
N ILE A 151 1.15 3.51 14.53
CA ILE A 151 0.33 4.37 13.69
C ILE A 151 -1.12 4.25 14.16
N LEU A 152 -1.65 5.34 14.70
CA LEU A 152 -3.01 5.44 15.22
C LEU A 152 -3.98 5.49 14.02
N GLY A 153 -4.64 4.38 13.73
CA GLY A 153 -5.61 4.29 12.65
C GLY A 153 -7.00 4.70 13.11
N GLU A 154 -7.56 5.80 12.55
CA GLU A 154 -8.95 6.33 12.64
C GLU A 154 -9.68 6.35 14.02
N ASP A 155 -9.12 5.78 15.09
CA ASP A 155 -9.67 5.80 16.43
C ASP A 155 -9.18 7.01 17.24
N GLU A 156 -8.36 7.91 16.67
CA GLU A 156 -7.90 9.10 17.38
C GLU A 156 -8.86 10.30 17.17
N GLU A 157 -9.46 10.46 15.98
CA GLU A 157 -10.47 11.51 15.73
C GLU A 157 -11.90 11.05 16.08
N ALA A 158 -12.18 9.74 16.16
CA ALA A 158 -13.39 9.24 16.81
C ALA A 158 -13.34 9.36 18.34
N ARG A 159 -12.15 9.33 18.97
CA ARG A 159 -11.98 9.57 20.41
C ARG A 159 -11.90 11.07 20.75
N ALA A 160 -11.12 11.88 20.03
CA ALA A 160 -10.91 13.29 20.39
C ALA A 160 -12.11 14.23 20.08
N VAL A 161 -12.88 13.97 19.00
CA VAL A 161 -14.05 14.79 18.65
C VAL A 161 -15.34 14.30 19.34
N LEU A 162 -15.38 13.07 19.85
CA LEU A 162 -16.45 12.62 20.76
C LEU A 162 -16.19 12.99 22.23
N GLU A 163 -14.95 13.30 22.63
CA GLU A 163 -14.59 13.56 24.05
C GLU A 163 -14.59 15.04 24.49
N SER A 164 -14.72 16.05 23.62
CA SER A 164 -14.63 17.46 24.09
C SER A 164 -15.78 18.40 23.74
N ASP A 165 -16.62 18.10 22.74
CA ASP A 165 -17.69 19.04 22.31
C ASP A 165 -19.12 18.56 22.61
N LYS A 166 -19.25 17.42 23.33
CA LYS A 166 -20.55 16.87 23.78
C LYS A 166 -20.60 16.47 25.26
N LEU A 167 -19.63 16.88 26.07
CA LEU A 167 -19.83 16.89 27.51
C LEU A 167 -20.55 18.19 27.89
N GLN A 168 -21.89 18.16 27.88
CA GLN A 168 -22.65 19.06 28.72
C GLN A 168 -22.31 18.70 30.16
N MET A 169 -21.35 19.41 30.72
CA MET A 169 -21.06 19.42 32.15
C MET A 169 -22.30 20.00 32.85
N ALA A 170 -23.25 19.13 33.18
CA ALA A 170 -24.34 19.49 34.07
C ALA A 170 -23.70 19.90 35.40
N ALA A 171 -24.05 21.09 35.89
CA ALA A 171 -23.57 21.61 37.16
C ALA A 171 -23.77 20.56 38.26
N GLU A 172 -22.72 20.32 39.03
CA GLU A 172 -22.58 19.33 40.09
C GLU A 172 -23.54 19.51 41.28
N ASP A 173 -24.33 20.59 41.31
CA ASP A 173 -25.27 20.92 42.39
C ASP A 173 -26.55 20.04 42.42
N ALA A 174 -26.75 19.14 41.46
CA ALA A 174 -27.97 18.32 41.38
C ALA A 174 -27.83 16.89 41.95
N TRP A 175 -26.62 16.43 42.29
CA TRP A 175 -26.38 15.03 42.69
C TRP A 175 -26.16 14.80 44.19
N TYR A 176 -25.81 15.83 44.96
CA TYR A 176 -25.82 15.75 46.42
C TYR A 176 -27.08 16.39 46.98
N GLY A 177 -28.17 15.62 46.91
CA GLY A 177 -29.35 15.82 47.75
C GLY A 177 -28.93 15.75 49.22
N GLY A 178 -28.69 16.92 49.81
CA GLY A 178 -28.27 17.08 51.19
C GLY A 178 -28.80 18.39 51.76
N ASN A 179 -30.07 18.71 51.53
CA ASN A 179 -30.77 19.68 52.35
C ASN A 179 -32.24 19.27 52.51
N PRO A 180 -32.78 19.20 53.75
CA PRO A 180 -34.14 18.77 53.98
C PRO A 180 -35.10 19.85 53.50
N VAL A 181 -35.94 19.50 52.52
CA VAL A 181 -37.04 20.37 52.09
C VAL A 181 -38.17 20.25 53.13
N PRO A 182 -38.74 21.36 53.61
CA PRO A 182 -39.81 21.34 54.59
C PRO A 182 -41.08 20.75 53.97
N VAL A 183 -41.86 20.09 54.83
CA VAL A 183 -43.17 19.50 54.53
C VAL A 183 -44.05 20.50 53.78
N GLY A 184 -44.41 20.15 52.55
CA GLY A 184 -45.37 20.87 51.73
C GLY A 184 -45.96 19.91 50.71
N GLU A 185 -47.24 19.59 50.89
CA GLU A 185 -48.05 18.66 50.10
C GLU A 185 -47.98 18.97 48.59
N ALA A 186 -47.66 17.96 47.78
CA ALA A 186 -47.99 17.93 46.36
C ALA A 186 -48.30 16.49 45.96
N ALA A 187 -49.59 16.19 45.88
CA ALA A 187 -50.14 14.94 45.38
C ALA A 187 -50.10 14.89 43.84
N ALA A 188 -49.83 13.68 43.30
CA ALA A 188 -50.22 13.12 41.99
C ALA A 188 -49.90 13.95 40.73
N THR A 189 -49.10 13.47 39.78
CA THR A 189 -49.42 12.34 38.88
C THR A 189 -48.16 11.60 38.42
N VAL A 190 -48.02 10.32 38.77
CA VAL A 190 -47.04 9.40 38.15
C VAL A 190 -47.76 8.76 36.96
N ALA A 191 -47.48 9.23 35.75
CA ALA A 191 -47.80 8.51 34.53
C ALA A 191 -46.83 7.32 34.41
N ASP A 192 -47.33 6.14 34.02
CA ASP A 192 -46.59 4.88 34.01
C ASP A 192 -45.31 4.94 33.12
N PRO A 193 -44.09 4.94 33.71
CA PRO A 193 -42.84 5.05 32.95
C PRO A 193 -42.53 3.81 32.11
N THR A 194 -43.27 2.72 32.29
CA THR A 194 -43.12 1.47 31.53
C THR A 194 -43.78 1.55 30.15
N ALA A 195 -44.88 2.30 30.01
CA ALA A 195 -45.59 2.44 28.75
C ALA A 195 -44.79 3.29 27.74
N GLU A 196 -44.12 4.34 28.21
CA GLU A 196 -43.22 5.17 27.41
C GLU A 196 -41.99 4.37 26.94
N LEU A 197 -41.45 3.50 27.79
CA LEU A 197 -40.32 2.64 27.47
C LEU A 197 -40.65 1.60 26.39
N ASP A 198 -41.84 1.01 26.45
CA ASP A 198 -42.28 0.00 25.47
C ASP A 198 -42.64 0.64 24.12
N ALA A 199 -43.18 1.87 24.13
CA ALA A 199 -43.38 2.66 22.92
C ALA A 199 -42.05 3.00 22.22
N LEU A 200 -41.02 3.36 22.99
CA LEU A 200 -39.69 3.69 22.46
C LEU A 200 -38.99 2.45 21.87
N LYS A 201 -39.12 1.28 22.52
CA LYS A 201 -38.61 0.01 21.98
C LYS A 201 -39.31 -0.43 20.70
N ALA A 202 -40.63 -0.22 20.60
CA ALA A 202 -41.38 -0.54 19.39
C ALA A 202 -40.97 0.35 18.21
N ALA A 203 -40.71 1.64 18.45
CA ALA A 203 -40.15 2.55 17.43
C ALA A 203 -38.76 2.10 16.98
N HIS A 204 -37.87 1.77 17.92
CA HIS A 204 -36.52 1.31 17.60
C HIS A 204 -36.50 -0.05 16.87
N ALA A 205 -37.44 -0.96 17.20
CA ALA A 205 -37.58 -2.23 16.49
C ALA A 205 -37.99 -2.03 15.02
N GLY A 206 -38.77 -0.99 14.70
CA GLY A 206 -39.10 -0.61 13.33
C GLY A 206 -37.87 -0.16 12.55
N GLU A 207 -37.07 0.75 13.12
CA GLU A 207 -35.82 1.23 12.51
C GLU A 207 -34.83 0.09 12.24
N VAL A 208 -34.67 -0.83 13.20
CA VAL A 208 -33.81 -2.01 13.03
C VAL A 208 -34.28 -2.92 11.89
N ALA A 209 -35.59 -3.12 11.74
CA ALA A 209 -36.13 -3.94 10.66
C ALA A 209 -35.86 -3.30 9.28
N GLU A 210 -35.95 -1.97 9.17
CA GLU A 210 -35.64 -1.23 7.95
C GLU A 210 -34.15 -1.34 7.58
N TYR A 211 -33.24 -1.17 8.56
CA TYR A 211 -31.81 -1.34 8.33
C TYR A 211 -31.44 -2.77 7.90
N LEU A 212 -32.07 -3.78 8.52
CA LEU A 212 -31.85 -5.18 8.13
C LEU A 212 -32.31 -5.44 6.69
N GLY A 213 -33.44 -4.85 6.27
CA GLY A 213 -33.91 -4.91 4.88
C GLY A 213 -32.91 -4.29 3.91
N GLN A 214 -32.37 -3.10 4.24
CA GLN A 214 -31.35 -2.45 3.42
C GLN A 214 -30.06 -3.27 3.32
N ILE A 215 -29.61 -3.89 4.43
CA ILE A 215 -28.43 -4.75 4.43
C ILE A 215 -28.64 -5.98 3.54
N MET A 216 -29.82 -6.60 3.58
CA MET A 216 -30.13 -7.73 2.70
C MET A 216 -30.12 -7.32 1.23
N GLU A 217 -30.68 -6.16 0.89
CA GLU A 217 -30.64 -5.64 -0.47
C GLU A 217 -29.20 -5.38 -0.94
N LEU A 218 -28.39 -4.71 -0.13
CA LEU A 218 -26.98 -4.44 -0.44
C LEU A 218 -26.17 -5.72 -0.60
N ASN A 219 -26.37 -6.70 0.28
CA ASN A 219 -25.69 -7.99 0.19
C ASN A 219 -26.07 -8.75 -1.09
N SER A 220 -27.35 -8.70 -1.50
CA SER A 220 -27.77 -9.33 -2.75
C SER A 220 -27.12 -8.67 -3.97
N ARG A 221 -27.07 -7.34 -4.03
CA ARG A 221 -26.37 -6.59 -5.09
C ARG A 221 -24.88 -6.93 -5.14
N LEU A 222 -24.23 -6.99 -3.98
CA LEU A 222 -22.81 -7.31 -3.87
C LEU A 222 -22.53 -8.73 -4.38
N SER A 223 -23.39 -9.70 -4.04
CA SER A 223 -23.26 -11.08 -4.52
C SER A 223 -23.36 -11.20 -6.05
N VAL A 224 -24.27 -10.45 -6.68
CA VAL A 224 -24.41 -10.40 -8.14
C VAL A 224 -23.19 -9.75 -8.77
N GLN A 225 -22.70 -8.65 -8.21
CA GLN A 225 -21.51 -7.98 -8.71
C GLN A 225 -20.27 -8.87 -8.61
N GLU A 226 -20.12 -9.62 -7.51
CA GLU A 226 -19.04 -10.60 -7.37
C GLU A 226 -19.11 -11.71 -8.43
N GLN A 227 -20.31 -12.21 -8.72
CA GLN A 227 -20.49 -13.22 -9.78
C GLN A 227 -20.10 -12.67 -11.15
N ILE A 228 -20.50 -11.44 -11.48
CA ILE A 228 -20.14 -10.78 -12.74
C ILE A 228 -18.62 -10.62 -12.83
N HIS A 229 -17.96 -10.11 -11.79
CA HIS A 229 -16.50 -9.95 -11.79
C HIS A 229 -15.78 -11.30 -11.93
N ARG A 230 -16.26 -12.35 -11.24
CA ARG A 230 -15.69 -13.70 -11.36
C ARG A 230 -15.82 -14.22 -12.79
N GLN A 231 -16.96 -14.00 -13.45
CA GLN A 231 -17.16 -14.39 -14.84
C GLN A 231 -16.25 -13.61 -15.79
N GLN A 232 -16.09 -12.30 -15.60
CA GLN A 232 -15.18 -11.47 -16.40
C GLN A 232 -13.72 -11.93 -16.26
N LEU A 233 -13.27 -12.25 -15.05
CA LEU A 233 -11.94 -12.78 -14.81
C LEU A 233 -11.74 -14.17 -15.42
N ALA A 234 -12.77 -15.01 -15.40
CA ALA A 234 -12.72 -16.32 -16.06
C ALA A 234 -12.59 -16.18 -17.58
N ALA A 235 -13.39 -15.30 -18.20
CA ALA A 235 -13.34 -15.04 -19.63
C ALA A 235 -11.98 -14.47 -20.07
N LEU A 236 -11.43 -13.49 -19.34
CA LEU A 236 -10.10 -12.95 -19.64
C LEU A 236 -9.00 -14.00 -19.52
N ARG A 237 -9.10 -14.91 -18.54
CA ARG A 237 -8.13 -16.01 -18.38
C ARG A 237 -8.21 -17.01 -19.54
N GLU A 238 -9.41 -17.30 -20.01
CA GLU A 238 -9.63 -18.18 -21.17
C GLU A 238 -9.05 -17.54 -22.44
N GLU A 239 -9.35 -16.26 -22.69
CA GLU A 239 -8.78 -15.52 -23.83
C GLU A 239 -7.24 -15.50 -23.78
N HIS A 240 -6.65 -15.23 -22.63
CA HIS A 240 -5.20 -15.27 -22.47
C HIS A 240 -4.62 -16.69 -22.66
N ALA A 241 -5.31 -17.73 -22.20
CA ALA A 241 -4.88 -19.11 -22.41
C ALA A 241 -4.91 -19.50 -23.89
N GLU A 242 -5.93 -19.06 -24.63
CA GLU A 242 -6.03 -19.24 -26.09
C GLU A 242 -4.90 -18.50 -26.81
N GLN A 243 -4.64 -17.23 -26.48
CA GLN A 243 -3.55 -16.46 -27.06
C GLN A 243 -2.18 -17.13 -26.83
N LEU A 244 -1.95 -17.67 -25.63
CA LEU A 244 -0.71 -18.40 -25.33
C LEU A 244 -0.61 -19.71 -26.10
N ALA A 245 -1.72 -20.44 -26.26
CA ALA A 245 -1.74 -21.68 -27.05
C ALA A 245 -1.43 -21.41 -28.53
N VAL A 246 -2.02 -20.35 -29.10
CA VAL A 246 -1.73 -19.92 -30.49
C VAL A 246 -0.26 -19.52 -30.63
N GLY A 247 0.26 -18.66 -29.74
CA GLY A 247 1.66 -18.24 -29.80
C GLY A 247 2.65 -19.39 -29.60
N GLN A 248 2.31 -20.39 -28.78
CA GLN A 248 3.11 -21.62 -28.66
C GLN A 248 3.10 -22.46 -29.94
N GLY A 249 1.95 -22.55 -30.61
CA GLY A 249 1.81 -23.21 -31.92
C GLY A 249 2.69 -22.54 -32.98
N GLU A 250 2.55 -21.23 -33.17
CA GLU A 250 3.36 -20.47 -34.13
C GLU A 250 4.87 -20.61 -33.87
N LEU A 251 5.28 -20.61 -32.60
CA LEU A 251 6.68 -20.77 -32.23
C LEU A 251 7.21 -22.18 -32.53
N LEU A 252 6.37 -23.22 -32.41
CA LEU A 252 6.74 -24.58 -32.82
C LEU A 252 6.88 -24.66 -34.34
N ASP A 253 5.99 -24.04 -35.10
CA ASP A 253 6.04 -24.03 -36.57
C ASP A 253 7.31 -23.31 -37.06
N ILE A 254 7.61 -22.12 -36.53
CA ILE A 254 8.85 -21.38 -36.86
C ILE A 254 10.10 -22.19 -36.53
N LYS A 255 10.09 -22.93 -35.41
CA LYS A 255 11.21 -23.82 -35.05
C LYS A 255 11.38 -24.96 -36.04
N GLN A 256 10.29 -25.53 -36.55
CA GLN A 256 10.35 -26.59 -37.56
C GLN A 256 10.89 -26.04 -38.88
N GLU A 257 10.36 -24.91 -39.36
CA GLU A 257 10.85 -24.25 -40.58
C GLU A 257 12.33 -23.87 -40.48
N LEU A 258 12.76 -23.33 -39.34
CA LEU A 258 14.16 -23.01 -39.09
C LEU A 258 15.05 -24.27 -39.13
N ALA A 259 14.60 -25.37 -38.54
CA ALA A 259 15.33 -26.63 -38.58
C ALA A 259 15.45 -27.19 -40.01
N GLU A 260 14.42 -27.05 -40.83
CA GLU A 260 14.45 -27.43 -42.24
C GLU A 260 15.42 -26.56 -43.05
N GLN A 261 15.38 -25.23 -42.87
CA GLN A 261 16.32 -24.32 -43.49
C GLN A 261 17.76 -24.61 -43.09
N GLN A 262 18.02 -24.95 -41.82
CA GLN A 262 19.35 -25.33 -41.35
C GLN A 262 19.83 -26.63 -42.00
N ARG A 263 18.95 -27.62 -42.17
CA ARG A 263 19.28 -28.87 -42.89
C ARG A 263 19.61 -28.59 -44.36
N LEU A 264 18.80 -27.79 -45.05
CA LEU A 264 19.04 -27.38 -46.44
C LEU A 264 20.36 -26.62 -46.58
N ASN A 265 20.61 -25.64 -45.72
CA ASN A 265 21.87 -24.90 -45.70
C ASN A 265 23.08 -25.81 -45.44
N ALA A 266 22.95 -26.79 -44.54
CA ALA A 266 24.02 -27.77 -44.30
C ALA A 266 24.29 -28.66 -45.52
N LEU A 267 23.25 -29.07 -46.26
CA LEU A 267 23.39 -29.83 -47.50
C LEU A 267 24.10 -29.01 -48.58
N MET A 268 23.65 -27.76 -48.82
CA MET A 268 24.30 -26.88 -49.80
C MET A 268 25.77 -26.61 -49.46
N ARG A 269 26.09 -26.38 -48.18
CA ARG A 269 27.49 -26.21 -47.73
C ARG A 269 28.33 -27.46 -48.00
N ARG A 270 27.77 -28.66 -47.79
CA ARG A 270 28.46 -29.92 -48.12
C ARG A 270 28.70 -30.05 -49.63
N GLU A 271 27.73 -29.70 -50.46
CA GLU A 271 27.89 -29.74 -51.92
C GLU A 271 28.94 -28.73 -52.41
N LEU A 272 28.91 -27.50 -51.91
CA LEU A 272 29.94 -26.50 -52.20
C LEU A 272 31.33 -26.98 -51.81
N SER A 273 31.48 -27.57 -50.62
CA SER A 273 32.78 -28.13 -50.17
C SER A 273 33.27 -29.27 -51.08
N ARG A 274 32.36 -30.12 -51.57
CA ARG A 274 32.70 -31.19 -52.52
C ARG A 274 33.16 -30.63 -53.87
N LEU A 275 32.49 -29.58 -54.37
CA LEU A 275 32.86 -28.93 -55.63
C LEU A 275 34.22 -28.23 -55.51
N GLN A 276 34.47 -27.51 -54.41
CA GLN A 276 35.76 -26.85 -54.15
C GLN A 276 36.93 -27.86 -54.11
N ASN A 277 36.73 -28.99 -53.43
CA ASN A 277 37.75 -30.04 -53.36
C ASN A 277 38.03 -30.68 -54.73
N ARG A 278 37.00 -30.86 -55.57
CA ARG A 278 37.16 -31.35 -56.95
C ARG A 278 37.94 -30.36 -57.81
N THR A 279 37.59 -29.08 -57.78
CA THR A 279 38.32 -28.05 -58.54
C THR A 279 39.77 -27.91 -58.10
N ALA A 280 40.07 -28.06 -56.81
CA ALA A 280 41.44 -28.00 -56.31
C ALA A 280 42.29 -29.20 -56.81
N ALA A 281 41.69 -30.39 -56.90
CA ALA A 281 42.37 -31.60 -57.39
C ALA A 281 42.66 -31.57 -58.91
N ASP A 282 41.85 -30.87 -59.70
CA ASP A 282 42.07 -30.72 -61.16
C ASP A 282 43.11 -29.64 -61.50
N THR A 283 43.49 -28.78 -60.56
CA THR A 283 44.42 -27.65 -60.77
C THR A 283 45.84 -27.85 -60.20
N GLY A 284 46.13 -29.00 -59.58
CA GLY A 284 47.44 -29.36 -59.02
C GLY A 284 48.07 -30.54 -59.77
#